data_AF-A0A972F9F0-F1
#
_entry.id   AF-A0A972F9F0-F1
#
_cell.length_a   1.000
_cell.length_b   1.000
_cell.length_c   1.000
_cell.angle_alpha   90.00
_cell.angle_beta   90.00
_cell.angle_gamma   90.00
#
_symmetry.space_group_name_H-M   'P 1'
#
loop_
_entity.id
_entity.type
_entity.pdbx_description
1 polymer ?
#
loop_
_entity_poly.entity_id
_entity_poly.type
_entity_poly.pdbx_seq_one_letter_code
_entity_poly.pdbx_strand_id
1 'polypeptide(L)'
;MNSSIVSSNNDTAHMLRTSVVWDFRVYHDMMQEYFFPEKKDRADINPLYYRSHYYNQRMVMNFLSALYDDPETYGYIVDRMKTAMPRNSLFKGIDTGYEVAHKYGFYPTESYNALNDVGIVYTPEPILISMFTKNSNAAPIAKYLVLMVDWSKYCAEMRQGQERAMAAATISADLSLEG
;
A
#
# COMPACT_ATOMS: atom_id res chain seq x y z
N MET A 1 -1.13 -20.06 9.37
CA MET A 1 -1.53 -19.00 8.40
C MET A 1 -0.87 -17.66 8.72
N ASN A 2 -0.80 -17.24 9.99
CA ASN A 2 -0.29 -15.92 10.42
C ASN A 2 1.16 -15.59 10.02
N SER A 3 2.00 -16.60 9.76
CA SER A 3 3.43 -16.42 9.47
C SER A 3 3.76 -15.81 8.10
N SER A 4 2.87 -15.93 7.10
CA SER A 4 3.21 -15.51 5.73
C SER A 4 3.42 -13.99 5.64
N ILE A 5 2.46 -13.20 6.13
CA ILE A 5 2.54 -11.73 6.10
C ILE A 5 3.49 -11.22 7.17
N VAL A 6 3.29 -11.63 8.42
CA VAL A 6 3.99 -11.08 9.59
C VAL A 6 5.50 -11.36 9.57
N SER A 7 5.88 -12.57 9.14
CA SER A 7 7.29 -13.02 9.14
C SER A 7 7.88 -13.16 7.74
N SER A 8 7.14 -12.74 6.69
CA SER A 8 7.54 -12.89 5.28
C SER A 8 7.92 -14.34 4.91
N ASN A 9 7.15 -15.32 5.38
CA ASN A 9 7.44 -16.74 5.16
C ASN A 9 6.93 -17.20 3.77
N ASN A 10 7.87 -17.46 2.86
CA ASN A 10 7.58 -17.86 1.47
C ASN A 10 6.95 -19.26 1.38
N ASP A 11 7.32 -20.20 2.25
CA ASP A 11 6.75 -21.56 2.25
C ASP A 11 5.26 -21.53 2.61
N THR A 12 4.92 -20.74 3.63
CA THR A 12 3.52 -20.52 4.02
C THR A 12 2.74 -19.85 2.89
N ALA A 13 3.33 -18.86 2.21
CA ALA A 13 2.70 -18.21 1.06
C ALA A 13 2.45 -19.20 -0.08
N HIS A 14 3.44 -20.03 -0.40
CA HIS A 14 3.33 -21.06 -1.43
C HIS A 14 2.24 -22.07 -1.07
N MET A 15 2.22 -22.59 0.17
CA MET A 15 1.23 -23.55 0.62
C MET A 15 -0.19 -22.98 0.52
N LEU A 16 -0.40 -21.74 0.96
CA LEU A 16 -1.69 -21.05 0.87
C LEU A 16 -2.14 -20.92 -0.59
N ARG A 17 -1.28 -20.44 -1.48
CA ARG A 17 -1.58 -20.36 -2.92
C ARG A 17 -2.03 -21.72 -3.46
N THR A 18 -1.24 -22.77 -3.23
CA THR A 18 -1.53 -24.11 -3.73
C THR A 18 -2.76 -24.76 -3.13
N SER A 19 -3.16 -24.34 -1.92
CA SER A 19 -4.40 -24.82 -1.29
C SER A 19 -5.66 -24.25 -1.93
N VAL A 20 -5.56 -23.07 -2.56
CA VAL A 20 -6.64 -22.46 -3.34
C VAL A 20 -6.61 -22.97 -4.78
N VAL A 21 -5.44 -22.90 -5.42
CA VAL A 21 -5.26 -23.34 -6.80
C VAL A 21 -3.82 -23.79 -7.05
N TRP A 22 -3.67 -25.00 -7.61
CA TRP A 22 -2.36 -25.54 -7.95
C TRP A 22 -1.72 -24.80 -9.12
N ASP A 23 -2.49 -24.59 -10.20
CA ASP A 23 -2.03 -23.98 -11.44
C ASP A 23 -1.67 -22.49 -11.25
N PHE A 24 -0.46 -22.12 -11.66
CA PHE A 24 0.06 -20.78 -11.47
C PHE A 24 -0.61 -19.75 -12.41
N ARG A 25 -1.00 -20.16 -13.62
CA ARG A 25 -1.68 -19.26 -14.55
C ARG A 25 -3.10 -18.98 -14.07
N VAL A 26 -3.83 -20.01 -13.63
CA VAL A 26 -5.17 -19.83 -13.06
C VAL A 26 -5.11 -18.94 -11.81
N TYR A 27 -4.11 -19.10 -10.95
CA TYR A 27 -3.88 -18.15 -9.85
C TYR A 27 -3.74 -16.71 -10.35
N HIS A 28 -2.89 -16.48 -11.35
CA HIS A 28 -2.72 -15.15 -11.93
C HIS A 28 -4.01 -14.62 -12.58
N ASP A 29 -4.83 -15.46 -13.21
CA ASP A 29 -6.13 -15.07 -13.75
C ASP A 29 -7.08 -14.58 -12.65
N MET A 30 -7.12 -15.27 -11.50
CA MET A 30 -7.90 -14.83 -10.34
C MET A 30 -7.42 -13.48 -9.79
N MET A 31 -6.10 -13.25 -9.81
CA MET A 31 -5.51 -12.01 -9.28
C MET A 31 -5.72 -10.79 -10.20
N GLN A 32 -6.16 -10.98 -11.45
CA GLN A 32 -6.40 -9.87 -12.36
C GLN A 32 -7.45 -8.89 -11.87
N GLU A 33 -8.43 -9.35 -11.08
CA GLU A 33 -9.46 -8.49 -10.50
C GLU A 33 -8.87 -7.40 -9.59
N TYR A 34 -7.82 -7.74 -8.86
CA TYR A 34 -7.16 -6.83 -7.91
C TYR A 34 -6.05 -6.01 -8.57
N PHE A 35 -5.31 -6.58 -9.53
CA PHE A 35 -4.21 -5.87 -10.18
C PHE A 35 -4.66 -5.00 -11.36
N PHE A 36 -5.77 -5.35 -11.99
CA PHE A 36 -6.35 -4.68 -13.16
C PHE A 36 -7.87 -4.53 -12.96
N PRO A 37 -8.30 -3.62 -12.06
CA PRO A 37 -9.72 -3.44 -11.77
C PRO A 37 -10.51 -3.08 -13.03
N GLU A 38 -9.93 -2.24 -13.88
CA GLU A 38 -10.46 -1.90 -15.20
C GLU A 38 -10.23 -3.06 -16.18
N LYS A 39 -11.32 -3.66 -16.70
CA LYS A 39 -11.23 -4.79 -17.64
C LYS A 39 -10.43 -4.47 -18.90
N LYS A 40 -10.48 -3.22 -19.38
CA LYS A 40 -9.71 -2.76 -20.55
C LYS A 40 -8.19 -2.93 -20.35
N ASP A 41 -7.71 -2.81 -19.11
CA ASP A 41 -6.27 -2.92 -18.80
C ASP A 41 -5.80 -4.38 -18.82
N ARG A 42 -6.73 -5.34 -18.90
CA ARG A 42 -6.44 -6.78 -18.99
C ARG A 42 -6.11 -7.25 -20.41
N ALA A 43 -6.47 -6.47 -21.44
CA ALA A 43 -6.24 -6.84 -22.83
C ALA A 43 -4.74 -6.83 -23.19
N ASP A 44 -3.96 -5.95 -22.56
CA ASP A 44 -2.54 -5.71 -22.87
C ASP A 44 -1.60 -6.20 -21.76
N ILE A 45 -1.99 -7.26 -21.02
CA ILE A 45 -1.16 -7.82 -19.96
C ILE A 45 0.14 -8.36 -20.55
N ASN A 46 1.27 -7.84 -20.06
CA ASN A 46 2.59 -8.32 -20.45
C ASN A 46 2.73 -9.83 -20.15
N PRO A 47 3.12 -10.69 -21.11
CA PRO A 47 3.27 -12.12 -20.90
C PRO A 47 4.20 -12.52 -19.73
N LEU A 48 5.12 -11.63 -19.32
CA LEU A 48 5.96 -11.83 -18.13
C LEU A 48 5.16 -11.96 -16.84
N TYR A 49 3.96 -11.37 -16.76
CA TYR A 49 3.05 -11.49 -15.64
C TYR A 49 2.74 -12.96 -15.30
N TYR A 50 2.59 -13.82 -16.30
CA TYR A 50 2.28 -15.24 -16.10
C TYR A 50 3.50 -16.13 -15.87
N ARG A 51 4.72 -15.58 -15.98
CA ARG A 51 5.96 -16.37 -15.88
C ARG A 51 6.59 -16.30 -14.49
N SER A 52 6.31 -15.24 -13.74
CA SER A 52 6.89 -15.02 -12.40
C SER A 52 6.06 -13.98 -11.64
N HIS A 53 6.45 -13.70 -10.40
CA HIS A 53 5.89 -12.67 -9.54
C HIS A 53 6.31 -11.25 -10.00
N TYR A 54 6.10 -10.94 -11.28
CA TYR A 54 6.42 -9.65 -11.86
C TYR A 54 5.27 -8.67 -11.64
N TYR A 55 5.42 -7.81 -10.63
CA TYR A 55 4.45 -6.78 -10.30
C TYR A 55 5.04 -5.40 -10.57
N ASN A 56 4.26 -4.52 -11.19
CA ASN A 56 4.60 -3.11 -11.31
C ASN A 56 3.92 -2.28 -10.20
N GLN A 57 4.33 -1.02 -10.04
CA GLN A 57 3.81 -0.16 -8.98
C GLN A 57 2.30 0.09 -9.12
N ARG A 58 1.76 0.16 -10.35
CA ARG A 58 0.31 0.34 -10.56
C ARG A 58 -0.50 -0.83 -10.02
N MET A 59 -0.04 -2.06 -10.26
CA MET A 59 -0.68 -3.27 -9.71
C MET A 59 -0.69 -3.26 -8.19
N VAL A 60 0.44 -2.86 -7.59
CA VAL A 60 0.55 -2.74 -6.13
C VAL A 60 -0.40 -1.66 -5.60
N MET A 61 -0.45 -0.50 -6.25
CA MET A 61 -1.36 0.58 -5.87
C MET A 61 -2.81 0.13 -5.91
N ASN A 62 -3.25 -0.53 -7.00
CA ASN A 62 -4.60 -1.07 -7.13
C ASN A 62 -4.93 -2.07 -6.02
N PHE A 63 -3.99 -2.95 -5.71
CA PHE A 63 -4.16 -3.91 -4.62
C PHE A 63 -4.23 -3.23 -3.25
N LEU A 64 -3.36 -2.26 -2.96
CA LEU A 64 -3.39 -1.50 -1.71
C LEU A 64 -4.68 -0.68 -1.56
N SER A 65 -5.21 -0.12 -2.66
CA SER A 65 -6.51 0.53 -2.69
C SER A 65 -7.62 -0.45 -2.31
N ALA A 66 -7.65 -1.64 -2.93
CA ALA A 66 -8.65 -2.66 -2.58
C ALA A 66 -8.60 -3.06 -1.09
N LEU A 67 -7.40 -3.21 -0.52
CA LEU A 67 -7.25 -3.49 0.91
C LEU A 67 -7.75 -2.34 1.81
N TYR A 68 -7.58 -1.10 1.37
CA TYR A 68 -7.99 0.08 2.12
C TYR A 68 -9.50 0.33 2.02
N ASP A 69 -10.06 0.18 0.83
CA ASP A 69 -11.46 0.51 0.51
C ASP A 69 -12.45 -0.53 1.03
N ASP A 70 -12.04 -1.78 1.22
CA ASP A 70 -12.89 -2.88 1.72
C ASP A 70 -12.28 -3.54 2.98
N PRO A 71 -12.34 -2.86 4.14
CA PRO A 71 -11.84 -3.41 5.40
C PRO A 71 -12.71 -4.54 5.95
N GLU A 72 -13.97 -4.68 5.52
CA GLU A 72 -14.82 -5.79 5.94
C GLU A 72 -14.29 -7.13 5.40
N THR A 73 -13.91 -7.14 4.13
CA THR A 73 -13.31 -8.32 3.49
C THR A 73 -11.84 -8.48 3.85
N TYR A 74 -11.06 -7.39 3.87
CA TYR A 74 -9.59 -7.45 3.92
C TYR A 74 -8.97 -6.99 5.23
N GLY A 75 -9.75 -6.53 6.22
CA GLY A 75 -9.23 -5.99 7.47
C GLY A 75 -8.26 -6.92 8.19
N TYR A 76 -8.51 -8.23 8.15
CA TYR A 76 -7.58 -9.22 8.70
C TYR A 76 -6.18 -9.15 8.07
N ILE A 77 -6.08 -8.95 6.74
CA ILE A 77 -4.80 -8.83 6.03
C ILE A 77 -4.07 -7.56 6.49
N VAL A 78 -4.80 -6.44 6.54
CA VAL A 78 -4.31 -5.15 6.99
C VAL A 78 -3.77 -5.24 8.42
N ASP A 79 -4.49 -5.88 9.34
CA ASP A 79 -4.04 -6.07 10.72
C ASP A 79 -2.73 -6.87 10.78
N ARG A 80 -2.57 -7.90 9.93
CA ARG A 80 -1.31 -8.64 9.86
C ARG A 80 -0.18 -7.77 9.32
N MET A 81 -0.45 -6.92 8.33
CA MET A 81 0.52 -5.96 7.78
C MET A 81 0.97 -4.93 8.82
N LYS A 82 0.08 -4.46 9.71
CA LYS A 82 0.43 -3.56 10.83
C LYS A 82 1.37 -4.21 11.84
N THR A 83 1.21 -5.52 12.07
CA THR A 83 2.05 -6.28 13.01
C THR A 83 3.32 -6.86 12.39
N ALA A 84 3.55 -6.67 11.09
CA ALA A 84 4.71 -7.23 10.42
C ALA A 84 6.00 -6.70 11.04
N MET A 85 6.94 -7.59 11.37
CA MET A 85 8.19 -7.20 12.02
C MET A 85 9.26 -6.88 10.97
N PRO A 86 9.68 -5.62 10.83
CA PRO A 86 10.64 -5.23 9.80
C PRO A 86 12.06 -5.63 10.19
N ARG A 87 12.45 -6.90 9.95
CA ARG A 87 13.87 -7.26 10.06
C ARG A 87 14.70 -6.51 9.01
N ASN A 88 14.16 -6.43 7.78
CA ASN A 88 14.74 -5.78 6.60
C ASN A 88 13.66 -5.02 5.80
N SER A 89 13.20 -3.87 6.30
CA SER A 89 12.19 -3.03 5.64
C SER A 89 12.69 -1.61 5.46
N LEU A 90 12.19 -0.89 4.47
CA LEU A 90 12.45 0.53 4.30
C LEU A 90 11.87 1.35 5.45
N PHE A 91 10.74 0.93 6.04
CA PHE A 91 10.12 1.59 7.20
C PHE A 91 10.86 1.38 8.53
N LYS A 92 11.91 0.56 8.57
CA LYS A 92 12.56 0.17 9.82
C LYS A 92 13.26 1.40 10.42
N GLY A 93 12.81 1.81 11.61
CA GLY A 93 13.38 2.95 12.32
C GLY A 93 12.98 4.31 11.75
N ILE A 94 12.01 4.36 10.84
CA ILE A 94 11.35 5.61 10.45
C ILE A 94 10.19 5.85 11.42
N ASP A 95 10.20 6.98 12.11
CA ASP A 95 9.02 7.47 12.81
C ASP A 95 8.22 8.37 11.86
N THR A 96 7.05 7.90 11.43
CA THR A 96 6.11 8.69 10.62
C THR A 96 5.12 9.46 11.50
N GLY A 97 5.05 9.17 12.80
CA GLY A 97 3.99 9.63 13.70
C GLY A 97 2.61 9.00 13.44
N TYR A 98 2.52 8.02 12.52
CA TYR A 98 1.26 7.37 12.14
C TYR A 98 1.39 5.86 12.11
N GLU A 99 0.25 5.17 12.22
CA GLU A 99 0.20 3.73 12.00
C GLU A 99 0.50 3.40 10.52
N VAL A 100 1.29 2.34 10.33
CA VAL A 100 1.71 1.88 9.01
C VAL A 100 1.35 0.40 8.88
N ALA A 101 0.51 0.07 7.90
CA ALA A 101 0.29 -1.30 7.47
C ALA A 101 1.17 -1.57 6.25
N HIS A 102 2.17 -2.45 6.35
CA HIS A 102 3.09 -2.67 5.24
C HIS A 102 3.52 -4.12 5.02
N LYS A 103 4.15 -4.36 3.87
CA LYS A 103 4.81 -5.61 3.53
C LYS A 103 6.16 -5.33 2.91
N TYR A 104 7.22 -5.69 3.64
CA TYR A 104 8.58 -5.65 3.16
C TYR A 104 8.92 -6.84 2.26
N GLY A 105 9.90 -6.67 1.38
CA GLY A 105 10.47 -7.72 0.54
C GLY A 105 11.98 -7.53 0.43
N PHE A 106 12.73 -8.60 0.62
CA PHE A 106 14.18 -8.60 0.41
C PHE A 106 14.55 -9.75 -0.52
N TYR A 107 15.15 -9.42 -1.65
CA TYR A 107 15.54 -10.38 -2.67
C TYR A 107 16.99 -10.14 -3.09
N PRO A 108 17.95 -10.82 -2.43
CA PRO A 108 19.34 -10.80 -2.83
C PRO A 108 19.60 -11.78 -3.98
N THR A 109 20.41 -11.35 -4.94
CA THR A 109 20.97 -12.18 -6.01
C THR A 109 22.47 -11.95 -6.08
N GLU A 110 23.19 -12.76 -6.85
CA GLU A 110 24.63 -12.56 -7.07
C GLU A 110 24.96 -11.21 -7.71
N SER A 111 24.07 -10.66 -8.53
CA SER A 111 24.31 -9.42 -9.29
C SER A 111 23.63 -8.17 -8.72
N TYR A 112 22.62 -8.34 -7.86
CA TYR A 112 21.95 -7.22 -7.23
C TYR A 112 21.17 -7.59 -5.97
N ASN A 113 20.94 -6.62 -5.11
CA ASN A 113 20.01 -6.70 -3.99
C ASN A 113 18.78 -5.84 -4.28
N ALA A 114 17.59 -6.42 -4.12
CA ALA A 114 16.34 -5.67 -4.11
C ALA A 114 15.78 -5.58 -2.70
N LEU A 115 15.52 -4.35 -2.25
CA LEU A 115 14.79 -4.06 -1.04
C LEU A 115 13.49 -3.35 -1.44
N ASN A 116 12.37 -3.98 -1.14
CA ASN A 116 11.05 -3.54 -1.55
C ASN A 116 10.21 -3.29 -0.30
N ASP A 117 9.33 -2.30 -0.36
CA ASP A 117 8.35 -2.06 0.68
C ASP A 117 7.11 -1.40 0.11
N VAL A 118 5.95 -1.89 0.54
CA VAL A 118 4.65 -1.43 0.06
C VAL A 118 3.72 -1.33 1.26
N GLY A 119 2.81 -0.35 1.27
CA GLY A 119 1.93 -0.20 2.41
C GLY A 119 0.98 0.98 2.36
N ILE A 120 0.22 1.10 3.44
CA ILE A 120 -0.75 2.14 3.73
C ILE A 120 -0.26 2.88 4.96
N VAL A 121 -0.13 4.20 4.87
CA VAL A 121 0.18 5.08 6.00
C VAL A 121 -1.08 5.82 6.38
N TYR A 122 -1.58 5.58 7.59
CA TYR A 122 -2.86 6.12 8.07
C TYR A 122 -2.70 7.55 8.60
N THR A 123 -2.33 8.48 7.73
CA THR A 123 -2.43 9.93 7.99
C THR A 123 -3.91 10.36 7.94
N PRO A 124 -4.27 11.64 8.22
CA PRO A 124 -5.65 12.11 8.04
C PRO A 124 -6.20 11.85 6.63
N GLU A 125 -5.32 11.78 5.64
CA GLU A 125 -5.62 11.33 4.28
C GLU A 125 -4.64 10.26 3.85
N PRO A 126 -5.02 8.98 4.02
CA PRO A 126 -4.08 7.88 3.92
C PRO A 126 -3.29 7.87 2.62
N ILE A 127 -1.99 7.62 2.76
CA ILE A 127 -1.06 7.54 1.64
C ILE A 127 -0.80 6.07 1.33
N LEU A 128 -0.95 5.69 0.06
CA LEU A 128 -0.48 4.41 -0.46
C LEU A 128 0.95 4.56 -0.97
N ILE A 129 1.82 3.63 -0.63
CA ILE A 129 3.22 3.67 -1.01
C ILE A 129 3.69 2.33 -1.58
N SER A 130 4.48 2.39 -2.66
CA SER A 130 5.12 1.25 -3.29
C SER A 130 6.52 1.62 -3.72
N MET A 131 7.52 0.99 -3.11
CA MET A 131 8.92 1.28 -3.36
C MET A 131 9.65 -0.01 -3.72
N PHE A 132 10.21 -0.04 -4.93
CA PHE A 132 11.07 -1.12 -5.40
C PHE A 132 12.46 -0.57 -5.64
N THR A 133 13.48 -1.24 -5.11
CA THR A 133 14.86 -0.78 -5.24
C THR A 133 15.75 -1.84 -5.88
N LYS A 134 16.84 -1.38 -6.48
CA LYS A 134 17.90 -2.24 -7.00
C LYS A 134 19.24 -1.62 -6.64
N ASN A 135 20.04 -2.33 -5.84
CA ASN A 135 21.35 -1.87 -5.38
C ASN A 135 21.33 -0.47 -4.73
N SER A 136 20.26 -0.13 -4.01
CA SER A 136 20.06 1.20 -3.44
C SER A 136 20.16 1.21 -1.91
N ASN A 137 20.52 2.36 -1.36
CA ASN A 137 20.46 2.61 0.08
C ASN A 137 19.01 2.92 0.49
N ALA A 138 18.55 2.33 1.60
CA ALA A 138 17.24 2.57 2.17
C ALA A 138 17.03 4.02 2.67
N ALA A 139 18.10 4.72 3.06
CA ALA A 139 18.00 5.98 3.79
C ALA A 139 17.39 7.17 3.01
N PRO A 140 17.74 7.45 1.73
CA PRO A 140 17.09 8.53 0.99
C PRO A 140 15.59 8.27 0.75
N ILE A 141 15.26 7.00 0.55
CA ILE A 141 13.89 6.51 0.34
C ILE A 141 13.06 6.67 1.62
N ALA A 142 13.64 6.33 2.77
CA ALA A 142 13.03 6.56 4.07
C ALA A 142 12.67 8.04 4.30
N LYS A 143 13.57 8.95 3.91
CA LYS A 143 13.32 10.40 4.02
C LYS A 143 12.21 10.87 3.09
N TYR A 144 12.09 10.29 1.89
CA TYR A 144 10.99 10.59 0.98
C TYR A 144 9.63 10.26 1.61
N LEU A 145 9.51 9.13 2.31
CA LEU A 145 8.28 8.80 3.02
C LEU A 145 7.92 9.86 4.07
N VAL A 146 8.87 10.27 4.92
CA VAL A 146 8.63 11.31 5.94
C VAL A 146 8.15 12.59 5.28
N LEU A 147 8.80 13.01 4.19
CA LEU A 147 8.39 14.19 3.42
C LEU A 147 6.96 14.07 2.88
N MET A 148 6.57 12.91 2.36
CA MET A 148 5.21 12.68 1.86
C MET A 148 4.17 12.69 2.98
N VAL A 149 4.52 12.18 4.15
CA VAL A 149 3.67 12.23 5.35
C VAL A 149 3.49 13.67 5.83
N ASP A 150 4.57 14.46 5.91
CA ASP A 150 4.49 15.87 6.31
C ASP A 150 3.73 16.72 5.28
N TRP A 151 3.88 16.42 3.99
CA TRP A 151 3.07 17.04 2.94
C TRP A 151 1.58 16.73 3.09
N SER A 152 1.22 15.47 3.36
CA SER A 152 -0.18 15.07 3.60
C SER A 152 -0.78 15.79 4.81
N LYS A 153 -0.02 15.93 5.91
CA LYS A 153 -0.44 16.74 7.07
C LYS A 153 -0.74 18.18 6.66
N TYR A 154 0.19 18.82 5.96
CA TYR A 154 0.04 20.19 5.49
C TYR A 154 -1.22 20.36 4.62
N CYS A 155 -1.46 19.47 3.66
CA CYS A 155 -2.65 19.53 2.82
C CYS A 155 -3.95 19.33 3.61
N ALA A 156 -3.96 18.46 4.62
CA ALA A 156 -5.13 18.23 5.48
C ALA A 156 -5.45 19.48 6.32
N GLU A 157 -4.44 20.11 6.92
CA GLU A 157 -4.60 21.34 7.70
C GLU A 157 -5.17 22.49 6.87
N MET A 158 -4.67 22.65 5.64
CA MET A 158 -5.16 23.68 4.70
C MET A 158 -6.65 23.46 4.36
N ARG A 159 -7.06 22.20 4.10
CA ARG A 159 -8.47 21.88 3.81
C ARG A 159 -9.37 22.12 5.01
N GLN A 160 -8.97 21.67 6.20
CA GLN A 160 -9.72 21.95 7.43
C GLN A 160 -9.84 23.45 7.70
N GLY A 161 -8.84 24.25 7.32
CA GLY A 161 -8.93 25.71 7.33
C GLY A 161 -10.01 26.24 6.39
N GLN A 162 -10.04 25.75 5.15
CA GLN A 162 -11.03 26.13 4.14
C GLN A 162 -12.45 25.73 4.55
N GLU A 163 -12.65 24.51 5.04
CA GLU A 163 -13.94 24.00 5.50
C GLU A 163 -14.48 24.81 6.67
N ARG A 164 -13.63 25.17 7.65
CA ARG A 164 -14.01 26.04 8.78
C ARG A 164 -14.41 27.44 8.31
N ALA A 165 -13.69 28.02 7.36
CA ALA A 165 -14.02 29.32 6.80
C ALA A 165 -15.36 29.29 6.03
N MET A 166 -15.61 28.24 5.25
CA MET A 166 -16.89 28.04 4.56
C MET A 166 -18.04 27.87 5.55
N ALA A 167 -17.88 27.03 6.57
CA ALA A 167 -18.91 26.83 7.59
C ALA A 167 -19.24 28.14 8.34
N ALA A 168 -18.22 28.93 8.70
CA ALA A 168 -18.41 30.23 9.33
C ALA A 168 -19.16 31.22 8.41
N ALA A 169 -18.85 31.22 7.10
CA ALA A 169 -19.54 32.04 6.12
C ALA A 169 -21.01 31.63 5.94
N THR A 170 -21.31 30.33 5.91
CA THR A 170 -22.69 29.81 5.84
C THR A 170 -23.49 30.22 7.07
N ILE A 171 -22.96 30.02 8.27
CA ILE A 171 -23.62 30.44 9.51
C ILE A 171 -23.88 31.95 9.53
N SER A 172 -22.90 32.75 9.09
CA SER A 172 -23.05 34.19 8.97
C SER A 172 -24.15 34.61 7.98
N ALA A 173 -24.29 33.88 6.87
CA ALA A 173 -25.32 34.15 5.87
C ALA A 173 -26.72 33.79 6.39
N ASP A 174 -26.88 32.66 7.06
CA ASP A 174 -28.15 32.21 7.63
C ASP A 174 -28.65 33.19 8.71
N LEU A 175 -27.78 33.64 9.61
CA LEU A 175 -28.11 34.65 10.63
C LEU A 175 -28.50 36.01 10.03
N SER A 176 -28.03 36.34 8.82
CA SER A 176 -28.40 37.58 8.14
C SER A 176 -29.76 37.53 7.41
N LEU A 177 -30.32 36.33 7.24
CA LEU A 177 -31.63 36.12 6.61
C LEU A 177 -32.78 36.07 7.63
N GLU A 178 -32.47 35.88 8.92
CA GLU A 178 -33.46 35.81 10.01
C GLU A 178 -33.71 37.17 10.72
N GLY A 179 -32.96 38.22 10.37
CA GLY A 179 -33.08 39.58 10.92
C GLY A 179 -33.66 40.60 9.94
#